data_AF-A0A973YLX3-F1
#
_entry.id   AF-A0A973YLX3-F1
#
_cell.length_a   1.000
_cell.length_b   1.000
_cell.length_c   1.000
_cell.angle_alpha   90.00
_cell.angle_beta   90.00
_cell.angle_gamma   90.00
#
_symmetry.space_group_name_H-M   'P 1'
#
loop_
_entity.id
_entity.type
_entity.pdbx_description
1 polymer ?
#
loop_
_entity_poly.entity_id
_entity_poly.type
_entity_poly.pdbx_seq_one_letter_code
_entity_poly.pdbx_strand_id
1 'polypeptide(L)'
;QELPATLCYSKILTMGHEIPNKETIFQFKCVVKKFLRDNKDNDKLIGVHCTHGLNRTGYLVCRYLIDVEGMEPNAAIELFNKSRGHPIERTNYIQDLQER
;
A
#
# COMPACT_ATOMS: atom_id res chain seq x y z
N GLN A 1 10.85 -19.10 7.69
CA GLN A 1 11.41 -18.24 8.76
C GLN A 1 10.23 -17.58 9.44
N GLU A 2 10.03 -17.83 10.74
CA GLU A 2 8.95 -17.21 11.49
C GLU A 2 9.31 -15.77 11.84
N LEU A 3 8.34 -14.86 11.77
CA LEU A 3 8.53 -13.46 12.14
C LEU A 3 8.66 -13.34 13.66
N PRO A 4 9.43 -12.37 14.18
CA PRO A 4 9.51 -12.14 15.62
C PRO A 4 8.11 -11.93 16.23
N ALA A 5 7.87 -12.47 17.43
CA ALA A 5 6.57 -12.35 18.12
C ALA A 5 6.14 -10.91 18.40
N THR A 6 7.09 -9.97 18.38
CA THR A 6 6.85 -8.54 18.55
C THR A 6 6.34 -7.85 17.29
N LEU A 7 6.33 -8.52 16.13
CA LEU A 7 5.90 -7.99 14.85
C LEU A 7 4.49 -8.47 14.50
N CYS A 8 3.55 -7.54 14.36
CA CYS A 8 2.23 -7.86 13.84
C CYS A 8 2.32 -8.20 12.36
N TYR A 9 1.76 -9.36 11.97
CA TYR A 9 1.72 -9.81 10.58
C TYR A 9 0.29 -9.91 10.08
N SER A 10 0.03 -9.42 8.87
CA SER A 10 -1.24 -9.58 8.17
C SER A 10 -0.98 -9.96 6.72
N LYS A 11 -1.62 -11.05 6.27
CA LYS A 11 -1.51 -11.53 4.89
C LYS A 11 -2.76 -11.15 4.11
N ILE A 12 -2.60 -10.28 3.12
CA ILE A 12 -3.67 -9.90 2.19
C ILE A 12 -3.31 -10.45 0.82
N LEU A 13 -4.02 -11.48 0.38
CA LEU A 13 -3.77 -12.10 -0.93
C LEU A 13 -4.14 -11.12 -2.04
N THR A 14 -3.13 -10.71 -2.81
CA THR A 14 -3.30 -9.75 -3.91
C THR A 14 -2.80 -10.39 -5.20
N MET A 15 -3.75 -10.64 -6.10
CA MET A 15 -3.48 -11.17 -7.43
C MET A 15 -2.55 -10.22 -8.20
N GLY A 16 -1.60 -10.80 -8.94
CA GLY A 16 -0.71 -10.04 -9.80
C GLY A 16 -1.40 -9.63 -11.10
N HIS A 17 -0.87 -8.60 -11.76
CA HIS A 17 -1.27 -8.10 -13.08
C HIS A 17 -2.65 -7.44 -13.17
N GLU A 18 -3.62 -7.88 -12.39
CA GLU A 18 -4.95 -7.28 -12.31
C GLU A 18 -5.02 -6.20 -11.24
N ILE A 19 -5.95 -5.25 -11.40
CA ILE A 19 -6.23 -4.25 -10.38
C ILE A 19 -6.75 -4.98 -9.13
N PRO A 20 -6.14 -4.75 -7.95
CA PRO A 20 -6.67 -5.30 -6.70
C PRO A 20 -8.16 -4.97 -6.54
N ASN A 21 -8.95 -5.99 -6.25
CA ASN A 21 -10.40 -5.82 -6.13
C ASN A 21 -10.77 -4.94 -4.91
N LYS A 22 -12.02 -4.50 -4.87
CA LYS A 22 -12.54 -3.63 -3.80
C LYS A 22 -12.37 -4.23 -2.41
N GLU A 23 -12.50 -5.55 -2.27
CA GLU A 23 -12.34 -6.24 -1.00
C GLU A 23 -10.89 -6.16 -0.50
N THR A 24 -9.92 -6.46 -1.36
CA THR A 24 -8.49 -6.36 -1.06
C THR A 24 -8.10 -4.93 -0.67
N ILE A 25 -8.57 -3.93 -1.42
CA ILE A 25 -8.33 -2.51 -1.11
C ILE A 25 -8.94 -2.15 0.25
N PHE A 26 -10.17 -2.59 0.52
CA PHE A 26 -10.85 -2.35 1.80
C PHE A 26 -10.12 -3.01 2.98
N GLN A 27 -9.74 -4.29 2.83
CA GLN A 27 -8.97 -5.01 3.84
C GLN A 27 -7.65 -4.30 4.15
N PHE A 28 -6.91 -3.86 3.12
CA PHE A 28 -5.67 -3.10 3.29
C PHE A 28 -5.91 -1.81 4.09
N LYS A 29 -6.91 -1.01 3.71
CA LYS A 29 -7.28 0.22 4.44
C LYS A 29 -7.63 -0.05 5.89
N CYS A 30 -8.41 -1.09 6.17
CA CYS A 30 -8.80 -1.48 7.52
C CYS A 30 -7.60 -1.86 8.39
N VAL A 31 -6.67 -2.65 7.84
CA VAL A 31 -5.44 -3.04 8.55
C VAL A 31 -4.58 -1.83 8.86
N VAL A 32 -4.34 -0.96 7.88
CA VAL A 32 -3.53 0.26 8.06
C VAL A 32 -4.17 1.20 9.07
N LYS A 33 -5.47 1.52 8.93
CA LYS A 33 -6.19 2.39 9.88
C LYS A 33 -6.20 1.83 11.30
N LYS A 34 -6.39 0.52 11.44
CA LYS A 34 -6.32 -0.15 12.74
C LYS A 34 -4.94 0.02 13.36
N PHE A 35 -3.88 -0.27 12.62
CA PHE A 35 -2.52 -0.15 13.11
C PHE A 35 -2.21 1.29 13.55
N LEU A 36 -2.54 2.29 12.73
CA LEU A 36 -2.28 3.70 13.05
C LEU A 36 -3.04 4.15 14.31
N ARG A 37 -4.32 3.77 14.45
CA ARG A 37 -5.10 4.08 15.65
C ARG A 37 -4.50 3.44 16.90
N ASP A 38 -4.12 2.17 16.81
CA ASP A 38 -3.62 1.39 17.94
C ASP A 38 -2.16 1.79 18.30
N ASN A 39 -1.45 2.51 17.42
CA ASN A 39 -0.07 2.96 17.60
C ASN A 39 0.09 4.49 17.50
N LYS A 40 -0.98 5.26 17.76
CA LYS A 40 -0.98 6.73 17.65
C LYS A 40 0.06 7.45 18.54
N ASP A 41 0.53 6.78 19.60
CA ASP A 41 1.44 7.34 20.61
C ASP A 41 2.91 6.88 20.38
N ASN A 42 3.24 6.37 19.18
CA ASN A 42 4.60 5.98 18.81
C ASN A 42 4.86 6.12 17.31
N ASP A 43 6.13 5.99 16.90
CA ASP A 43 6.58 6.12 15.52
C ASP A 43 6.81 4.76 14.82
N LYS A 44 6.08 3.70 15.22
CA LYS A 44 6.21 2.41 14.55
C LYS A 44 5.70 2.51 13.11
N LEU A 45 6.42 1.83 12.21
CA LEU A 45 6.13 1.83 10.79
C LEU A 45 5.39 0.56 10.35
N ILE A 46 4.59 0.70 9.30
CA ILE A 46 3.96 -0.43 8.61
C ILE A 46 4.85 -0.81 7.42
N GLY A 47 5.45 -2.00 7.49
CA GLY A 47 6.15 -2.59 6.35
C GLY A 47 5.15 -3.24 5.39
N VAL A 48 5.13 -2.80 4.12
CA VAL A 48 4.30 -3.39 3.07
C VAL A 48 5.18 -4.01 2.01
N HIS A 49 4.99 -5.30 1.72
CA HIS A 49 5.74 -5.98 0.68
C HIS A 49 4.85 -6.88 -0.17
N CYS A 50 5.31 -7.14 -1.40
CA CYS A 50 4.82 -8.22 -2.25
C CYS A 50 6.05 -9.08 -2.64
N THR A 51 6.09 -9.63 -3.86
CA THR A 51 7.29 -10.34 -4.33
C THR A 51 8.47 -9.40 -4.56
N HIS A 52 8.25 -8.29 -5.28
CA HIS A 52 9.31 -7.30 -5.61
C HIS A 52 9.18 -5.98 -4.83
N GLY A 53 8.10 -5.84 -4.05
CA GLY A 53 7.82 -4.61 -3.30
C GLY A 53 7.62 -3.38 -4.18
N LEU A 54 7.17 -3.56 -5.43
CA LEU A 54 7.07 -2.49 -6.43
C LEU A 54 5.62 -2.28 -6.87
N ASN A 55 5.10 -3.15 -7.75
CA ASN A 55 3.81 -2.92 -8.40
C ASN A 55 2.60 -3.02 -7.45
N ARG A 56 2.33 -4.19 -6.85
CA ARG A 56 1.18 -4.38 -5.92
C ARG A 56 1.32 -3.54 -4.66
N THR A 57 2.55 -3.41 -4.16
CA THR A 57 2.87 -2.59 -2.99
C THR A 57 2.59 -1.12 -3.28
N GLY A 58 3.14 -0.58 -4.36
CA GLY A 58 2.94 0.80 -4.78
C GLY A 58 1.48 1.10 -5.02
N TYR A 59 0.75 0.20 -5.71
CA TYR A 59 -0.68 0.38 -5.92
C TYR A 59 -1.45 0.51 -4.61
N LEU A 60 -1.31 -0.44 -3.67
CA LEU A 60 -2.07 -0.39 -2.41
C LEU A 60 -1.68 0.79 -1.52
N VAL A 61 -0.40 1.15 -1.47
CA VAL A 61 0.08 2.31 -0.72
C VAL A 61 -0.46 3.61 -1.32
N CYS A 62 -0.29 3.82 -2.63
CA CYS A 62 -0.82 5.01 -3.30
C CYS A 62 -2.35 5.09 -3.16
N ARG A 63 -3.04 3.95 -3.31
CA ARG A 63 -4.50 3.89 -3.16
C ARG A 63 -4.97 4.28 -1.77
N TYR A 64 -4.19 3.96 -0.74
CA TYR A 64 -4.47 4.42 0.63
C TYR A 64 -4.27 5.93 0.78
N LEU A 65 -3.14 6.45 0.29
CA LEU A 65 -2.83 7.87 0.36
C LEU A 65 -3.88 8.72 -0.36
N ILE A 66 -4.37 8.27 -1.52
CA ILE A 66 -5.42 8.96 -2.27
C ILE A 66 -6.76 8.87 -1.53
N ASP A 67 -7.23 7.64 -1.27
CA ASP A 67 -8.61 7.45 -0.81
C ASP A 67 -8.84 7.81 0.67
N VAL A 68 -7.80 7.84 1.52
CA VAL A 68 -7.97 8.16 2.95
C VAL A 68 -7.19 9.39 3.42
N GLU A 69 -6.01 9.67 2.86
CA GLU A 69 -5.27 10.90 3.19
C GLU A 69 -5.61 12.07 2.23
N GLY A 70 -6.39 11.82 1.16
CA GLY A 70 -6.82 12.85 0.21
C GLY A 70 -5.69 13.38 -0.68
N MET A 71 -4.60 12.60 -0.83
CA MET A 71 -3.45 13.00 -1.65
C MET A 71 -3.82 12.96 -3.14
N GLU A 72 -3.32 13.93 -3.91
CA GLU A 72 -3.48 13.90 -5.37
C GLU A 72 -2.77 12.65 -5.96
N PRO A 73 -3.38 11.95 -6.94
CA PRO A 73 -2.84 10.70 -7.46
C PRO A 73 -1.39 10.72 -7.93
N ASN A 74 -0.99 11.71 -8.73
CA ASN A 74 0.38 11.78 -9.23
C ASN A 74 1.38 12.08 -8.11
N ALA A 75 1.01 12.92 -7.15
CA ALA A 75 1.81 13.17 -5.95
C ALA A 75 2.01 11.90 -5.11
N ALA A 76 0.98 11.07 -4.94
CA ALA A 76 1.08 9.79 -4.25
C ALA A 76 2.02 8.80 -4.97
N ILE A 77 1.89 8.70 -6.29
CA ILE A 77 2.75 7.85 -7.12
C ILE A 77 4.21 8.32 -7.08
N GLU A 78 4.45 9.63 -7.22
CA GLU A 78 5.79 10.21 -7.16
C GLU A 78 6.44 9.98 -5.80
N LEU A 79 5.70 10.23 -4.72
CA LEU A 79 6.17 10.01 -3.36
C LEU A 79 6.57 8.56 -3.13
N PHE A 80 5.74 7.60 -3.57
CA PHE A 80 6.07 6.18 -3.48
C PHE A 80 7.32 5.84 -4.30
N ASN A 81 7.39 6.26 -5.56
CA ASN A 81 8.51 5.97 -6.46
C ASN A 81 9.83 6.50 -5.90
N LYS A 82 9.83 7.74 -5.40
CA LYS A 82 10.98 8.39 -4.77
C LYS A 82 11.43 7.65 -3.52
N SER A 83 10.49 7.28 -2.65
CA SER A 83 10.79 6.60 -1.38
C SER A 83 11.26 5.16 -1.61
N ARG A 84 10.74 4.49 -2.64
CA ARG A 84 11.09 3.11 -3.00
C ARG A 84 12.39 3.00 -3.78
N GLY A 85 12.77 4.05 -4.52
CA GLY A 85 13.92 4.09 -5.43
C GLY A 85 13.68 3.47 -6.81
N HIS A 86 12.46 2.99 -7.08
CA HIS A 86 12.07 2.42 -8.37
C HIS A 86 10.63 2.82 -8.70
N PRO A 87 10.32 3.18 -9.96
CA PRO A 87 8.97 3.53 -10.35
C PRO A 87 8.06 2.30 -10.44
N ILE A 88 6.77 2.47 -10.14
CA ILE A 88 5.73 1.50 -10.51
C ILE A 88 5.81 1.30 -12.04
N GLU A 89 5.79 0.04 -12.49
CA GLU A 89 5.97 -0.32 -13.90
C GLU A 89 4.63 -0.66 -14.57
N ARG A 90 3.65 -1.11 -13.78
CA ARG A 90 2.36 -1.56 -14.30
C ARG A 90 1.50 -0.37 -14.71
N THR A 91 1.41 -0.15 -16.01
CA THR A 91 0.65 0.96 -16.61
C THR A 91 -0.82 0.95 -16.21
N ASN A 92 -1.46 -0.23 -16.15
CA ASN A 92 -2.85 -0.34 -15.69
C ASN A 92 -3.03 0.11 -14.23
N TYR A 93 -2.02 -0.10 -13.37
CA TYR A 93 -2.07 0.33 -11.98
C TYR A 93 -1.96 1.86 -11.89
N ILE A 94 -1.05 2.44 -12.66
CA ILE A 94 -0.84 3.88 -12.72
C ILE A 94 -2.11 4.57 -13.24
N GLN A 95 -2.68 4.07 -14.34
CA GLN A 95 -3.89 4.63 -14.92
C GLN A 95 -5.07 4.54 -13.95
N ASP A 96 -5.30 3.39 -13.32
CA ASP A 96 -6.39 3.25 -12.34
C ASP A 96 -6.24 4.21 -11.15
N LEU A 97 -5.02 4.51 -10.72
CA LEU A 97 -4.75 5.47 -9.64
C LEU A 97 -5.00 6.91 -10.10
N GLN A 98 -4.58 7.27 -11.31
CA GLN A 98 -4.76 8.61 -11.88
C GLN A 98 -6.23 8.97 -12.15
N GLU A 99 -7.09 7.97 -12.31
CA GLU A 99 -8.53 8.13 -12.48
C GLU A 99 -9.29 8.22 -11.13
N ARG A 100 -8.59 8.32 -9.98
CA ARG A 100 -9.21 8.41 -8.64
C ARG A 100 -9.38 9.83 -8.14
#